data_AF-A0A7D5MZV8-F1
#
_entry.id   AF-A0A7D5MZV8-F1
#
_cell.length_a   1.000
_cell.length_b   1.000
_cell.length_c   1.000
_cell.angle_alpha   90.00
_cell.angle_beta   90.00
_cell.angle_gamma   90.00
#
_symmetry.space_group_name_H-M   'P 1'
#
loop_
_entity.id
_entity.type
_entity.pdbx_description
1 polymer ?
#
loop_
_entity_poly.entity_id
_entity_poly.type
_entity_poly.pdbx_seq_one_letter_code
_entity_poly.pdbx_strand_id
1 'polypeptide(L)'
;MLSPEQSRAARGWLGWSQDDLAKRASVSLSTVRDFEKGRREPIANNMAAIHRALTGAGIEFIDDEGGLPAGIRIRIASGADPS
;
A
#
# COMPACT_ATOMS: atom_id res chain seq x y z
N MET A 1 -6.11 0.52 8.72
CA MET A 1 -6.56 -0.52 7.74
C MET A 1 -6.24 0.00 6.35
N LEU A 2 -5.74 -0.80 5.39
CA LEU A 2 -5.39 -0.23 4.08
C LEU A 2 -6.64 0.13 3.28
N SER A 3 -6.79 1.42 2.94
CA SER A 3 -7.86 1.87 2.05
C SER A 3 -7.46 1.87 0.56
N PRO A 4 -8.45 1.85 -0.37
CA PRO A 4 -8.22 2.05 -1.79
C PRO A 4 -7.47 3.36 -2.12
N GLU A 5 -7.77 4.44 -1.40
CA GLU A 5 -7.15 5.76 -1.55
C GLU A 5 -5.68 5.71 -1.13
N GLN A 6 -5.38 5.15 0.04
CA GLN A 6 -4.01 4.97 0.52
C GLN A 6 -3.19 4.05 -0.39
N SER A 7 -3.79 2.98 -0.94
CA SER A 7 -3.12 2.12 -1.92
C SER A 7 -2.71 2.90 -3.17
N ARG A 8 -3.65 3.67 -3.74
CA ARG A 8 -3.39 4.49 -4.93
C ARG A 8 -2.37 5.58 -4.65
N ALA A 9 -2.46 6.26 -3.50
CA ALA A 9 -1.51 7.28 -3.07
C ALA A 9 -0.10 6.68 -2.90
N ALA A 10 0.00 5.53 -2.22
CA ALA A 10 1.27 4.83 -2.00
C ALA A 10 1.92 4.41 -3.32
N ARG A 11 1.15 3.84 -4.24
CA ARG A 11 1.65 3.53 -5.58
C ARG A 11 2.10 4.77 -6.35
N GLY A 12 1.29 5.84 -6.31
CA GLY A 12 1.63 7.10 -6.96
C GLY A 12 2.95 7.65 -6.44
N TRP A 13 3.16 7.58 -5.13
CA TRP A 13 4.41 7.98 -4.49
C TRP A 13 5.60 7.11 -4.92
N LEU A 14 5.41 5.79 -4.95
CA LEU A 14 6.45 4.82 -5.33
C LEU A 14 6.71 4.76 -6.85
N GLY A 15 5.93 5.48 -7.67
CA GLY A 15 5.96 5.37 -9.13
C GLY A 15 5.51 4.00 -9.65
N TRP A 16 4.73 3.23 -8.87
CA TRP A 16 4.30 1.88 -9.22
C TRP A 16 3.01 1.89 -10.04
N SER A 17 2.98 1.09 -11.11
CA SER A 17 1.74 0.71 -11.77
C SER A 17 0.92 -0.27 -10.91
N GLN A 18 -0.33 -0.52 -11.29
CA GLN A 18 -1.14 -1.57 -10.65
C GLN A 18 -0.53 -2.97 -10.83
N ASP A 19 0.14 -3.20 -11.96
CA ASP A 19 0.83 -4.44 -12.27
C ASP A 19 2.08 -4.64 -11.40
N ASP A 20 2.84 -3.57 -11.15
CA ASP A 20 3.97 -3.60 -10.21
C ASP A 20 3.53 -3.97 -8.80
N LEU A 21 2.44 -3.35 -8.30
CA LEU A 21 1.88 -3.71 -7.01
C LEU A 21 1.41 -5.17 -6.96
N ALA A 22 0.72 -5.63 -8.00
CA ALA A 22 0.25 -7.01 -8.09
C ALA A 22 1.41 -8.01 -8.02
N LYS A 23 2.48 -7.78 -8.80
CA LYS A 23 3.70 -8.59 -8.80
C LYS A 23 4.38 -8.60 -7.43
N ARG A 24 4.57 -7.43 -6.82
CA ARG A 24 5.26 -7.29 -5.53
C ARG A 24 4.47 -7.86 -4.36
N ALA A 25 3.15 -7.80 -4.42
CA ALA A 25 2.26 -8.40 -3.43
C ALA A 25 1.97 -9.89 -3.73
N SER A 26 2.45 -10.43 -4.86
CA SER A 26 2.14 -11.79 -5.32
C SER A 26 0.62 -12.08 -5.38
N VAL A 27 -0.16 -11.13 -5.88
CA VAL A 27 -1.61 -11.24 -6.09
C VAL A 27 -1.95 -11.03 -7.57
N SER A 28 -3.17 -11.35 -7.98
CA SER A 28 -3.60 -11.07 -9.36
C SER A 28 -3.81 -9.58 -9.60
N LEU A 29 -3.59 -9.12 -10.84
CA LEU A 29 -3.86 -7.75 -11.25
C LEU A 29 -5.35 -7.37 -11.10
N SER A 30 -6.27 -8.33 -11.29
CA SER A 30 -7.70 -8.09 -11.08
C SER A 30 -8.03 -7.80 -9.61
N THR A 31 -7.38 -8.50 -8.66
CA THR A 31 -7.52 -8.21 -7.23
C THR A 31 -7.11 -6.77 -6.90
N VAL A 32 -5.96 -6.30 -7.39
CA VAL A 32 -5.52 -4.91 -7.17
C VAL A 32 -6.50 -3.92 -7.79
N ARG A 33 -6.95 -4.16 -9.04
CA ARG A 33 -7.90 -3.29 -9.74
C ARG A 33 -9.26 -3.18 -9.05
N ASP A 34 -9.80 -4.30 -8.57
CA ASP A 34 -11.10 -4.31 -7.91
C ASP A 34 -11.04 -3.67 -6.53
N PHE A 35 -9.94 -3.90 -5.80
CA PHE A 35 -9.67 -3.23 -4.53
C PHE A 35 -9.57 -1.72 -4.70
N GLU A 36 -8.70 -1.23 -5.59
CA GLU A 36 -8.46 0.21 -5.75
C GLU A 36 -9.66 0.98 -6.30
N LYS A 37 -10.61 0.28 -6.94
CA LYS A 37 -11.89 0.85 -7.39
C LYS A 37 -12.99 0.75 -6.34
N GLY A 38 -12.72 0.17 -5.17
CA GLY A 38 -13.71 -0.06 -4.12
C GLY A 38 -14.80 -1.07 -4.50
N ARG A 39 -14.57 -1.90 -5.52
CA ARG A 39 -15.57 -2.87 -5.99
C ARG A 39 -15.67 -4.09 -5.10
N ARG A 40 -14.55 -4.51 -4.53
CA ARG A 40 -14.45 -5.67 -3.65
C ARG A 40 -13.33 -5.46 -2.64
N GLU A 41 -13.58 -5.88 -1.41
CA GLU A 41 -12.54 -6.06 -0.42
C GLU A 41 -11.75 -7.35 -0.74
N PRO A 42 -10.42 -7.30 -0.90
CA PRO A 42 -9.61 -8.50 -1.00
C PRO A 42 -9.79 -9.41 0.21
N ILE A 43 -9.66 -10.72 0.00
CA ILE A 43 -9.54 -11.65 1.12
C ILE A 43 -8.37 -11.26 2.03
N ALA A 44 -8.46 -11.61 3.31
CA ALA A 44 -7.51 -11.16 4.33
C ALA A 44 -6.03 -11.39 3.96
N ASN A 45 -5.70 -12.54 3.35
CA ASN A 45 -4.33 -12.83 2.93
C ASN A 45 -3.84 -11.90 1.82
N ASN A 46 -4.69 -11.61 0.81
CA ASN A 46 -4.34 -10.70 -0.28
C ASN A 46 -4.26 -9.26 0.21
N MET A 47 -5.18 -8.84 1.10
CA MET A 47 -5.12 -7.52 1.73
C MET A 47 -3.81 -7.35 2.51
N ALA A 48 -3.45 -8.33 3.33
CA ALA A 48 -2.20 -8.31 4.09
C ALA A 48 -0.97 -8.32 3.17
N ALA A 49 -1.01 -9.04 2.05
CA ALA A 49 0.09 -9.06 1.07
C ALA A 49 0.28 -7.71 0.37
N ILE A 50 -0.82 -7.05 -0.04
CA ILE A 50 -0.80 -5.70 -0.62
C ILE A 50 -0.23 -4.70 0.39
N HIS A 51 -0.75 -4.72 1.63
CA HIS A 51 -0.27 -3.86 2.70
C HIS A 51 1.23 -4.05 2.96
N ARG A 52 1.70 -5.30 3.11
CA ARG A 52 3.13 -5.61 3.31
C ARG A 52 4.02 -5.17 2.15
N ALA A 53 3.57 -5.32 0.91
CA ALA A 53 4.36 -4.91 -0.25
C ALA A 53 4.62 -3.39 -0.23
N LEU A 54 3.60 -2.60 0.11
CA LEU A 54 3.72 -1.14 0.21
C LEU A 54 4.55 -0.72 1.43
N THR A 55 4.31 -1.30 2.62
CA THR A 55 5.07 -0.94 3.82
C THR A 55 6.53 -1.40 3.78
N GLY A 56 6.79 -2.54 3.14
CA GLY A 56 8.13 -3.04 2.85
C GLY A 56 8.92 -2.13 1.91
N ALA A 57 8.23 -1.39 1.03
CA ALA A 57 8.83 -0.36 0.18
C ALA A 57 8.99 1.01 0.87
N GLY A 58 8.77 1.09 2.19
CA GLY A 58 8.99 2.30 2.97
C GLY A 58 7.76 3.17 3.18
N ILE A 59 6.57 2.73 2.76
CA ILE A 59 5.31 3.43 3.03
C ILE A 59 4.85 3.16 4.46
N GLU A 60 4.26 4.17 5.07
CA GLU A 60 3.50 4.07 6.31
C GLU A 60 2.11 4.65 6.07
N PHE A 61 1.09 3.95 6.55
CA PHE A 61 -0.30 4.39 6.43
C PHE A 61 -0.70 5.16 7.67
N ILE A 62 -1.30 6.33 7.47
CA ILE A 62 -1.77 7.21 8.54
C ILE A 62 -3.29 7.17 8.55
N ASP A 63 -3.83 6.84 9.72
CA ASP A 63 -5.24 6.94 10.04
C ASP A 63 -5.45 8.15 10.99
N ASP A 64 -6.62 8.78 11.00
CA ASP A 64 -6.96 9.89 11.90
C ASP A 64 -7.30 9.40 13.32
N GLU A 65 -7.63 10.34 14.23
CA GLU A 65 -8.02 10.01 15.62
C GLU A 65 -9.26 9.11 15.71
N GLY A 66 -10.10 9.11 14.67
CA GLY A 66 -11.27 8.24 14.54
C GLY A 66 -10.99 6.90 13.83
N GLY A 67 -9.74 6.64 13.44
CA GLY A 67 -9.33 5.44 12.72
C GLY A 67 -9.67 5.46 11.23
N LEU A 68 -10.03 6.62 10.66
CA LEU A 68 -10.29 6.76 9.22
C LEU A 68 -8.99 7.00 8.45
N PRO A 69 -8.86 6.48 7.22
CA PRO A 69 -7.70 6.72 6.36
C PRO A 69 -7.46 8.22 6.13
N ALA A 70 -6.32 8.74 6.59
CA ALA A 70 -5.98 10.17 6.52
C ALA A 70 -4.85 10.47 5.54
N GLY A 71 -3.93 9.53 5.33
CA GLY A 71 -2.83 9.74 4.39
C GLY A 71 -1.77 8.64 4.37
N ILE A 72 -0.62 8.98 3.80
CA ILE A 72 0.59 8.16 3.78
C ILE A 72 1.81 8.99 4.21
N ARG A 73 2.85 8.32 4.70
CA ARG A 73 4.17 8.89 4.97
C ARG A 73 5.25 7.96 4.40
N ILE A 74 6.40 8.51 4.00
CA ILE A 74 7.59 7.69 3.78
C ILE A 74 8.37 7.58 5.08
N ARG A 75 8.81 6.37 5.40
CA ARG A 75 9.95 6.17 6.27
C ARG A 75 11.20 6.61 5.52
N ILE A 76 11.68 7.83 5.80
CA ILE A 76 13.06 8.19 5.48
C ILE A 76 13.90 7.20 6.28
N ALA A 77 14.69 6.38 5.59
CA ALA A 77 15.78 5.69 6.27
C ALA A 77 16.64 6.81 6.86
N SER A 78 16.54 7.05 8.17
CA SER A 78 17.56 7.81 8.89
C SER A 78 18.87 7.21 8.41
N GLY A 79 19.74 8.02 7.80
CA GLY A 79 21.03 7.56 7.32
C GLY A 79 21.66 6.71 8.42
N ALA A 80 21.70 5.40 8.20
CA ALA A 80 22.67 4.58 8.89
C ALA A 80 24.00 5.08 8.32
N ASP A 81 24.66 5.88 9.14
CA ASP A 81 26.01 6.37 8.96
C ASP A 81 26.92 5.23 8.48
N PRO A 82 27.85 5.44 7.53
CA PRO A 82 28.78 4.41 7.15
C PRO A 82 29.77 4.24 8.29
N SER A 83 29.76 3.08 8.93
CA SER A 83 30.85 2.58 9.77
C SER A 83 30.98 1.09 9.58
#